data_AF-A0A9Q8NAC5-F1
#
_entry.id   AF-A0A9Q8NAC5-F1
#
_cell.length_a   1.000
_cell.length_b   1.000
_cell.length_c   1.000
_cell.angle_alpha   90.00
_cell.angle_beta   90.00
_cell.angle_gamma   90.00
#
_symmetry.space_group_name_H-M   'P 1'
#
loop_
_entity.id
_entity.type
_entity.pdbx_description
1 polymer ?
#
loop_
_entity_poly.entity_id
_entity_poly.type
_entity_poly.pdbx_seq_one_letter_code
_entity_poly.pdbx_strand_id
1 'polypeptide(L)'
;MAKSEKFNWVKWVSAIVIFPLMVFGPIGGWMLKLMGNGQSTTGLATWSASIAALVPATILLLVSIFYWSDGILRRDWQIWRQHWVKNVMWALLAGIIMMGVLVPLTKALTGFLDTGDFAIKYSGASALSFSDVAPTFLSAIVGLFAPFYEEIVFHHAITEPFRNKAKWVYVLISIFANIMFGVVHINNVNGHWSSLIMYIVMGIWLQLVYIWGGRNIWQNIMTHMVYNGSISLLMIFSVIITMFFGK
;
A
#
# COMPACT_ATOMS: atom_id res chain seq x y z
N MET A 1 -16.33 13.15 20.96
CA MET A 1 -16.54 12.65 19.58
C MET A 1 -16.19 13.77 18.62
N ALA A 2 -15.22 13.57 17.71
CA ALA A 2 -14.90 14.57 16.69
C ALA A 2 -16.10 14.75 15.76
N LYS A 3 -16.50 16.00 15.49
CA LYS A 3 -17.51 16.31 14.47
C LYS A 3 -17.03 15.74 13.13
N SER A 4 -17.87 14.96 12.46
CA SER A 4 -17.58 14.54 11.08
C SER A 4 -17.45 15.80 10.22
N GLU A 5 -16.40 15.89 9.41
CA GLU A 5 -16.33 16.94 8.39
C GLU A 5 -17.59 16.91 7.53
N LYS A 6 -18.09 18.08 7.14
CA LYS A 6 -19.18 18.13 6.15
C LYS A 6 -18.69 17.44 4.89
N PHE A 7 -19.50 16.52 4.37
CA PHE A 7 -19.18 15.80 3.14
C PHE A 7 -18.91 16.77 2.00
N ASN A 8 -17.72 16.67 1.41
CA ASN A 8 -17.30 17.50 0.30
C ASN A 8 -17.26 16.66 -0.98
N TRP A 9 -18.27 16.86 -1.84
CA TRP A 9 -18.41 16.14 -3.10
C TRP A 9 -17.21 16.30 -4.03
N VAL A 10 -16.57 17.47 -4.05
CA VAL A 10 -15.39 17.72 -4.88
C VAL A 10 -14.23 16.86 -4.38
N LYS A 11 -13.98 16.83 -3.06
CA LYS A 11 -12.95 15.98 -2.45
C LYS A 11 -13.19 14.50 -2.71
N TRP A 12 -14.46 14.09 -2.63
CA TRP A 12 -14.86 12.70 -2.83
C TRP A 12 -14.71 12.25 -4.28
N VAL A 13 -15.21 13.03 -5.24
CA VAL A 13 -15.09 12.72 -6.67
C VAL A 13 -13.63 12.78 -7.11
N SER A 14 -12.85 13.75 -6.65
CA SER A 14 -11.41 13.76 -6.96
C SER A 14 -10.72 12.50 -6.45
N ALA A 15 -10.97 12.12 -5.19
CA ALA A 15 -10.40 10.93 -4.57
C ALA A 15 -10.73 9.62 -5.30
N ILE A 16 -11.92 9.51 -5.88
CA ILE A 16 -12.40 8.27 -6.52
C ILE A 16 -12.13 8.23 -8.02
N VAL A 17 -12.10 9.38 -8.69
CA VAL A 17 -11.98 9.45 -10.15
C VAL A 17 -10.60 9.94 -10.55
N ILE A 18 -10.21 11.14 -10.10
CA ILE A 18 -8.98 11.80 -10.56
C ILE A 18 -7.75 11.06 -10.06
N PHE A 19 -7.75 10.64 -8.80
CA PHE A 19 -6.57 10.03 -8.23
C PHE A 19 -6.32 8.58 -8.68
N PRO A 20 -7.33 7.68 -8.77
CA PRO A 20 -7.13 6.41 -9.42
C PRO A 20 -6.70 6.60 -10.86
N LEU A 21 -7.20 7.59 -11.61
CA LEU A 21 -6.68 7.91 -12.94
C LEU A 21 -5.22 8.41 -12.94
N MET A 22 -4.70 8.99 -11.86
CA MET A 22 -3.27 9.30 -11.74
C MET A 22 -2.41 8.05 -11.50
N VAL A 23 -2.97 7.03 -10.84
CA VAL A 23 -2.31 5.73 -10.61
C VAL A 23 -2.48 4.77 -11.79
N PHE A 24 -3.64 4.77 -12.46
CA PHE A 24 -4.04 3.90 -13.57
C PHE A 24 -3.87 4.53 -14.96
N GLY A 25 -3.71 5.85 -15.04
CA GLY A 25 -3.60 6.56 -16.31
C GLY A 25 -2.26 6.31 -16.99
N PRO A 26 -1.84 7.21 -17.91
CA PRO A 26 -0.57 7.08 -18.62
C PRO A 26 0.59 6.80 -17.68
N ILE A 27 0.59 7.32 -16.46
CA ILE A 27 1.68 7.13 -15.48
C ILE A 27 1.87 5.67 -15.07
N GLY A 28 0.82 4.92 -14.67
CA GLY A 28 0.96 3.50 -14.31
C GLY A 28 1.35 2.62 -15.49
N GLY A 29 0.75 2.87 -16.66
CA GLY A 29 1.09 2.17 -17.92
C GLY A 29 2.46 2.56 -18.49
N TRP A 30 2.92 3.79 -18.31
CA TRP A 30 4.26 4.25 -18.68
C TRP A 30 5.32 3.72 -17.72
N MET A 31 5.04 3.71 -16.42
CA MET A 31 5.89 3.06 -15.42
C MET A 31 6.06 1.57 -15.76
N LEU A 32 5.01 0.88 -16.19
CA LEU A 32 5.09 -0.52 -16.66
C LEU A 32 5.73 -0.69 -18.03
N LYS A 33 5.60 0.25 -18.96
CA LYS A 33 6.36 0.20 -20.23
C LYS A 33 7.85 0.47 -20.01
N LEU A 34 8.21 1.26 -19.00
CA LEU A 34 9.59 1.47 -18.55
C LEU A 34 10.13 0.25 -17.77
N MET A 35 9.31 -0.39 -16.92
CA MET A 35 9.69 -1.58 -16.15
C MET A 35 9.63 -2.89 -16.97
N GLY A 36 8.69 -3.01 -17.90
CA GLY A 36 8.39 -4.21 -18.69
C GLY A 36 9.21 -4.36 -19.98
N ASN A 37 9.72 -3.27 -20.55
CA ASN A 37 10.81 -3.33 -21.54
C ASN A 37 12.20 -3.49 -20.87
N GLY A 38 12.23 -3.57 -19.54
CA GLY A 38 13.43 -3.65 -18.71
C GLY A 38 13.80 -5.06 -18.23
N GLN A 39 13.38 -6.14 -18.91
CA GLN A 39 14.02 -7.45 -18.73
C GLN A 39 15.50 -7.48 -19.18
N SER A 40 16.15 -6.32 -19.34
CA SER A 40 17.62 -6.26 -19.33
C SER A 40 18.09 -6.27 -17.88
N THR A 41 18.86 -7.28 -17.51
CA THR A 41 19.54 -7.48 -16.22
C THR A 41 20.67 -6.46 -15.96
N THR A 42 20.57 -5.25 -16.52
CA THR A 42 21.57 -4.20 -16.37
C THR A 42 21.15 -3.23 -15.26
N GLY A 43 22.08 -2.84 -14.39
CA GLY A 43 21.80 -1.91 -13.28
C GLY A 43 21.20 -0.57 -13.73
N LEU A 44 21.45 -0.12 -14.97
CA LEU A 44 20.86 1.12 -15.50
C LEU A 44 19.32 1.03 -15.66
N ALA A 45 18.79 -0.16 -15.98
CA ALA A 45 17.35 -0.38 -16.09
C ALA A 45 16.65 -0.35 -14.73
N THR A 46 17.30 -0.85 -13.66
CA THR A 46 16.74 -0.80 -12.31
C THR A 46 16.72 0.61 -11.73
N TRP A 47 17.77 1.41 -11.94
CA TRP A 47 17.80 2.81 -11.52
C TRP A 47 16.74 3.68 -12.20
N SER A 48 16.61 3.56 -13.52
CA SER A 48 15.62 4.34 -14.28
C SER A 48 14.19 3.99 -13.88
N ALA A 49 13.89 2.72 -13.62
CA ALA A 49 12.62 2.28 -13.08
C ALA A 49 12.32 2.88 -11.69
N SER A 50 13.28 2.82 -10.76
CA SER A 50 13.10 3.38 -9.40
C SER A 50 12.89 4.89 -9.42
N ILE A 51 13.62 5.64 -10.26
CA ILE A 51 13.44 7.09 -10.42
C ILE A 51 12.07 7.41 -11.05
N ALA A 52 11.70 6.68 -12.11
CA ALA A 52 10.41 6.84 -12.77
C ALA A 52 9.23 6.55 -11.84
N ALA A 53 9.40 5.68 -10.84
CA ALA A 53 8.40 5.42 -9.80
C ALA A 53 8.39 6.49 -8.69
N LEU A 54 9.55 7.02 -8.32
CA LEU A 54 9.68 8.01 -7.25
C LEU A 54 9.00 9.34 -7.58
N VAL A 55 9.12 9.82 -8.82
CA VAL A 55 8.57 11.13 -9.20
C VAL A 55 7.04 11.15 -9.05
N PRO A 56 6.25 10.24 -9.64
CA PRO A 56 4.81 10.19 -9.43
C PRO A 56 4.41 9.94 -7.98
N ALA A 57 5.11 9.05 -7.27
CA ALA A 57 4.82 8.78 -5.86
C ALA A 57 5.02 10.03 -4.99
N THR A 58 6.06 10.82 -5.28
CA THR A 58 6.32 12.09 -4.60
C THR A 58 5.23 13.11 -4.93
N ILE A 59 4.81 13.22 -6.19
CA ILE A 59 3.70 14.09 -6.58
C ILE A 59 2.42 13.68 -5.84
N LEU A 60 2.08 12.39 -5.83
CA LEU A 60 0.90 11.88 -5.13
C LEU A 60 0.97 12.17 -3.63
N LEU A 61 2.13 11.99 -3.01
CA LEU A 61 2.35 12.35 -1.61
C LEU A 61 2.10 13.84 -1.37
N LEU A 62 2.72 14.72 -2.16
CA LEU A 62 2.60 16.17 -2.02
C LEU A 62 1.17 16.64 -2.23
N VAL A 63 0.47 16.10 -3.24
CA VAL A 63 -0.94 16.38 -3.48
C VAL A 63 -1.79 15.88 -2.31
N SER A 64 -1.51 14.68 -1.79
CA SER A 64 -2.24 14.12 -0.64
C SER A 64 -2.07 14.98 0.60
N ILE A 65 -0.84 15.40 0.91
CA ILE A 65 -0.53 16.32 2.02
C ILE A 65 -1.23 17.65 1.79
N PHE A 66 -1.02 18.30 0.65
CA PHE A 66 -1.59 19.62 0.39
C PHE A 66 -3.12 19.61 0.48
N TYR A 67 -3.77 18.65 -0.16
CA TYR A 67 -5.23 18.59 -0.27
C TYR A 67 -5.95 18.17 1.03
N TRP A 68 -5.30 17.36 1.85
CA TRP A 68 -5.89 16.79 3.08
C TRP A 68 -5.28 17.33 4.38
N SER A 69 -4.24 18.18 4.31
CA SER A 69 -3.55 18.78 5.46
C SER A 69 -4.49 19.55 6.38
N ASP A 70 -5.27 20.49 5.84
CA ASP A 70 -6.18 21.33 6.64
C ASP A 70 -7.38 20.61 7.24
N GLY A 71 -7.56 19.32 6.92
CA GLY A 71 -8.63 18.49 7.43
C GLY A 71 -8.10 17.31 8.23
N ILE A 72 -8.35 16.12 7.69
CA ILE A 72 -8.14 14.84 8.38
C ILE A 72 -6.68 14.62 8.78
N LEU A 73 -5.70 15.00 7.95
CA LEU A 73 -4.29 14.72 8.25
C LEU A 73 -3.84 15.50 9.49
N ARG A 74 -4.08 16.81 9.57
CA ARG A 74 -3.68 17.58 10.74
C ARG A 74 -4.48 17.22 11.99
N ARG A 75 -5.80 17.07 11.86
CA ARG A 75 -6.69 16.71 12.98
C ARG A 75 -6.28 15.37 13.59
N ASP A 76 -6.14 14.35 12.77
CA ASP A 76 -5.85 13.01 13.24
C ASP A 76 -4.40 12.90 13.73
N TRP A 77 -3.47 13.65 13.14
CA TRP A 77 -2.08 13.72 13.62
C TRP A 77 -2.01 14.22 15.06
N GLN A 78 -2.74 15.31 15.37
CA GLN A 78 -2.78 15.91 16.70
C GLN A 78 -3.29 14.92 17.76
N ILE A 79 -4.26 14.07 17.40
CA ILE A 79 -4.79 13.04 18.29
C ILE A 79 -3.79 11.87 18.40
N TRP A 80 -3.26 11.41 17.27
CA TRP A 80 -2.39 10.25 17.19
C TRP A 80 -1.09 10.46 17.98
N ARG A 81 -0.48 11.65 17.90
CA ARG A 81 0.79 11.95 18.58
C ARG A 81 0.68 12.02 20.11
N GLN A 82 -0.52 12.19 20.67
CA GLN A 82 -0.71 12.23 22.13
C GLN A 82 -0.38 10.89 22.77
N HIS A 83 -0.56 9.79 22.04
CA HIS A 83 -0.27 8.43 22.48
C HIS A 83 0.68 7.72 21.52
N TRP A 84 1.69 8.45 21.00
CA TRP A 84 2.55 7.98 19.90
C TRP A 84 3.19 6.62 20.19
N VAL A 85 3.67 6.33 21.41
CA VAL A 85 4.27 5.03 21.74
C VAL A 85 3.28 3.89 21.54
N LYS A 86 2.10 3.98 22.16
CA LYS A 86 1.04 2.97 22.03
C LYS A 86 0.64 2.79 20.57
N ASN A 87 0.51 3.90 19.85
CA ASN A 87 0.05 3.88 18.47
C ASN A 87 1.09 3.30 17.50
N VAL A 88 2.38 3.60 17.72
CA VAL A 88 3.51 2.98 17.01
C VAL A 88 3.56 1.49 17.32
N MET A 89 3.48 1.08 18.59
CA MET A 89 3.45 -0.34 18.95
C MET A 89 2.28 -1.06 18.29
N TRP A 90 1.12 -0.40 18.20
CA TRP A 90 -0.03 -0.99 17.55
C TRP A 90 0.16 -1.09 16.03
N ALA A 91 0.74 -0.07 15.39
CA ALA A 91 1.07 -0.11 13.97
C ALA A 91 2.10 -1.22 13.66
N LEU A 92 3.11 -1.38 14.52
CA LEU A 92 4.09 -2.45 14.44
C LEU A 92 3.44 -3.83 14.52
N LEU A 93 2.66 -4.08 15.57
CA LEU A 93 2.00 -5.38 15.74
C LEU A 93 1.02 -5.67 14.60
N ALA A 94 0.22 -4.69 14.18
CA ALA A 94 -0.71 -4.88 13.07
C ALA A 94 0.01 -5.15 11.73
N GLY A 95 1.14 -4.49 11.46
CA GLY A 95 1.97 -4.76 10.28
C GLY A 95 2.67 -6.13 10.35
N ILE A 96 3.13 -6.56 11.53
CA ILE A 96 3.69 -7.90 11.75
C ILE A 96 2.63 -8.98 11.51
N ILE A 97 1.37 -8.76 11.93
CA ILE A 97 0.27 -9.69 11.64
C ILE A 97 0.04 -9.81 10.13
N MET A 98 0.08 -8.69 9.39
CA MET A 98 -0.01 -8.74 7.92
C MET A 98 1.07 -9.64 7.33
N MET A 99 2.32 -9.45 7.74
CA MET A 99 3.48 -10.20 7.23
C MET A 99 3.50 -11.66 7.67
N GLY A 100 3.27 -11.92 8.96
CA GLY A 100 3.45 -13.23 9.59
C GLY A 100 2.23 -14.14 9.49
N VAL A 101 1.03 -13.59 9.25
CA VAL A 101 -0.22 -14.36 9.22
C VAL A 101 -0.95 -14.19 7.90
N LEU A 102 -1.28 -12.95 7.51
CA LEU A 102 -2.15 -12.71 6.35
C LEU A 102 -1.48 -13.07 5.02
N VAL A 103 -0.20 -12.73 4.85
CA VAL A 103 0.56 -13.11 3.64
C VAL A 103 0.66 -14.64 3.51
N PRO A 104 1.11 -15.43 4.50
CA PRO A 104 1.11 -16.89 4.40
C PRO A 104 -0.28 -17.49 4.17
N LEU A 105 -1.31 -16.96 4.84
CA LEU A 105 -2.69 -17.45 4.70
C LEU A 105 -3.22 -17.25 3.29
N THR A 106 -3.02 -16.06 2.72
CA THR A 106 -3.45 -15.75 1.35
C THR A 106 -2.70 -16.57 0.32
N LYS A 107 -1.40 -16.85 0.54
CA LYS A 107 -0.63 -17.79 -0.29
C LYS A 107 -1.17 -19.22 -0.24
N ALA A 108 -1.49 -19.71 0.95
CA ALA A 108 -2.07 -21.04 1.12
C ALA A 108 -3.44 -21.12 0.43
N LEU A 109 -4.26 -20.07 0.55
CA LEU A 109 -5.55 -19.98 -0.10
C LEU A 109 -5.43 -19.94 -1.63
N THR A 110 -4.54 -19.12 -2.20
CA THR A 110 -4.31 -19.10 -3.65
C THR A 110 -3.79 -20.44 -4.15
N GLY A 111 -2.84 -21.05 -3.45
CA GLY A 111 -2.29 -22.36 -3.83
C GLY A 111 -3.30 -23.50 -3.73
N PHE A 112 -4.30 -23.38 -2.85
CA PHE A 112 -5.42 -24.34 -2.78
C PHE A 112 -6.45 -24.13 -3.90
N LEU A 113 -6.74 -22.88 -4.25
CA LEU A 113 -7.70 -22.53 -5.30
C LEU A 113 -7.14 -22.80 -6.71
N ASP A 114 -5.83 -22.67 -6.87
CA ASP A 114 -5.11 -22.89 -8.14
C ASP A 114 -4.55 -24.33 -8.19
N THR A 115 -5.39 -25.33 -8.47
CA THR A 115 -5.00 -26.75 -8.63
C THR A 115 -4.18 -27.07 -9.90
N GLY A 116 -3.71 -26.05 -10.61
CA GLY A 116 -2.89 -26.19 -11.82
C GLY A 116 -1.62 -25.36 -11.72
N ASP A 117 -0.50 -26.02 -11.44
CA ASP A 117 0.91 -25.67 -11.70
C ASP A 117 1.34 -24.20 -11.87
N PHE A 118 0.74 -23.28 -11.11
CA PHE A 118 1.25 -21.93 -10.94
C PHE A 118 2.02 -21.88 -9.63
N ALA A 119 3.24 -22.42 -9.66
CA ALA A 119 4.26 -22.00 -8.72
C ALA A 119 4.49 -20.50 -8.95
N ILE A 120 3.72 -19.66 -8.25
CA ILE A 120 4.09 -18.27 -8.04
C ILE A 120 5.44 -18.35 -7.33
N LYS A 121 6.51 -18.21 -8.11
CA LYS A 121 7.74 -17.63 -7.60
C LYS A 121 7.33 -16.25 -7.08
N TYR A 122 6.87 -16.23 -5.83
CA TYR A 122 7.49 -15.30 -4.92
C TYR A 122 8.96 -15.56 -5.15
N SER A 123 9.63 -14.66 -5.84
CA SER A 123 11.06 -14.54 -5.72
C SER A 123 11.27 -14.30 -4.22
N GLY A 124 11.31 -15.39 -3.44
CA GLY A 124 11.88 -15.39 -2.12
C GLY A 124 13.23 -14.76 -2.35
N ALA A 125 13.40 -13.56 -1.78
CA ALA A 125 14.39 -12.56 -2.16
C ALA A 125 15.44 -13.16 -3.10
N SER A 126 15.23 -13.04 -4.43
CA SER A 126 16.31 -13.36 -5.36
C SER A 126 17.50 -12.59 -4.83
N ALA A 127 18.60 -13.27 -4.52
CA ALA A 127 19.76 -12.63 -3.90
C ALA A 127 20.09 -11.37 -4.70
N LEU A 128 19.74 -10.19 -4.17
CA LEU A 128 19.98 -8.97 -4.92
C LEU A 128 21.49 -8.73 -4.88
N SER A 129 22.03 -8.24 -5.97
CA SER A 129 23.43 -7.86 -6.02
C SER A 129 23.65 -6.54 -5.26
N PHE A 130 24.90 -6.20 -4.94
CA PHE A 130 25.21 -4.91 -4.33
C PHE A 130 24.71 -3.72 -5.17
N SER A 131 24.75 -3.84 -6.50
CA SER A 131 24.22 -2.82 -7.42
C SER A 131 22.71 -2.59 -7.30
N ASP A 132 21.98 -3.52 -6.69
CA ASP A 132 20.53 -3.44 -6.52
C ASP A 132 20.12 -2.81 -5.19
N VAL A 133 21.04 -2.65 -4.22
CA VAL A 133 20.72 -2.12 -2.89
C VAL A 133 20.17 -0.69 -2.99
N ALA A 134 20.84 0.18 -3.72
CA ALA A 134 20.44 1.59 -3.83
C ALA A 134 19.13 1.78 -4.61
N PRO A 135 18.91 1.15 -5.79
CA PRO A 135 17.59 1.12 -6.44
C PRO A 135 16.50 0.54 -5.54
N THR A 136 16.78 -0.53 -4.80
CA THR A 136 15.81 -1.14 -3.87
C THR A 136 15.45 -0.20 -2.74
N PHE A 137 16.42 0.51 -2.18
CA PHE A 137 16.17 1.56 -1.17
C PHE A 137 15.30 2.68 -1.74
N LEU A 138 15.53 3.10 -2.98
CA LEU A 138 14.72 4.13 -3.62
C LEU A 138 13.27 3.65 -3.85
N SER A 139 13.08 2.39 -4.26
CA SER A 139 11.77 1.76 -4.35
C SER A 139 11.09 1.59 -2.97
N ALA A 140 11.85 1.39 -1.90
CA ALA A 140 11.33 1.36 -0.54
C ALA A 140 10.71 2.71 -0.14
N ILE A 141 11.34 3.82 -0.53
CA ILE A 141 10.79 5.18 -0.30
C ILE A 141 9.44 5.34 -1.01
N VAL A 142 9.28 4.82 -2.24
CA VAL A 142 8.00 4.79 -2.94
C VAL A 142 6.93 4.06 -2.13
N GLY A 143 7.28 2.89 -1.59
CA GLY A 143 6.39 2.11 -0.71
C GLY A 143 6.03 2.83 0.60
N LEU A 144 6.82 3.79 1.07
CA LEU A 144 6.48 4.63 2.22
C LEU A 144 5.58 5.81 1.85
N PHE A 145 5.60 6.26 0.60
CA PHE A 145 4.77 7.37 0.12
C PHE A 145 3.36 6.94 -0.25
N ALA A 146 3.23 5.78 -0.90
CA ALA A 146 1.95 5.23 -1.37
C ALA A 146 0.84 5.19 -0.30
N PRO A 147 1.10 4.77 0.97
CA PRO A 147 0.08 4.71 2.01
C PRO A 147 -0.66 6.02 2.29
N PHE A 148 -0.02 7.18 2.13
CA PHE A 148 -0.72 8.46 2.31
C PHE A 148 -1.91 8.59 1.38
N TYR A 149 -1.72 8.17 0.13
CA TYR A 149 -2.76 8.24 -0.87
C TYR A 149 -3.78 7.09 -0.69
N GLU A 150 -3.28 5.86 -0.60
CA GLU A 150 -4.11 4.66 -0.61
C GLU A 150 -5.06 4.62 0.59
N GLU A 151 -4.56 4.90 1.79
CA GLU A 151 -5.40 4.85 3.00
C GLU A 151 -6.42 5.99 3.02
N ILE A 152 -6.06 7.18 2.52
CA ILE A 152 -6.99 8.31 2.44
C ILE A 152 -8.13 7.99 1.48
N VAL A 153 -7.85 7.40 0.32
CA VAL A 153 -8.91 7.12 -0.67
C VAL A 153 -9.76 5.93 -0.25
N PHE A 154 -9.12 4.77 -0.03
CA PHE A 154 -9.85 3.52 0.13
C PHE A 154 -10.49 3.37 1.50
N HIS A 155 -9.84 3.85 2.57
CA HIS A 155 -10.29 3.60 3.94
C HIS A 155 -10.93 4.80 4.62
N HIS A 156 -10.76 6.00 4.06
CA HIS A 156 -11.42 7.21 4.55
C HIS A 156 -12.43 7.78 3.57
N ALA A 157 -11.99 8.25 2.39
CA ALA A 157 -12.82 9.02 1.48
C ALA A 157 -13.98 8.20 0.94
N ILE A 158 -13.75 6.95 0.52
CA ILE A 158 -14.83 6.09 -0.01
C ILE A 158 -15.81 5.69 1.09
N THR A 159 -15.33 5.32 2.28
CA THR A 159 -16.13 4.60 3.29
C THR A 159 -16.76 5.51 4.36
N GLU A 160 -16.04 6.49 4.90
CA GLU A 160 -16.54 7.34 6.00
C GLU A 160 -17.80 8.16 5.70
N PRO A 161 -18.04 8.66 4.47
CA PRO A 161 -19.29 9.36 4.14
C PRO A 161 -20.54 8.51 4.40
N PHE A 162 -20.40 7.18 4.34
CA PHE A 162 -21.48 6.23 4.53
C PHE A 162 -21.55 5.68 5.96
N ARG A 163 -20.66 6.10 6.87
CA ARG A 163 -20.59 5.61 8.25
C ARG A 163 -21.91 5.76 9.02
N ASN A 164 -22.58 6.90 8.85
CA ASN A 164 -23.83 7.21 9.56
C ASN A 164 -25.08 6.74 8.79
N LYS A 165 -24.90 6.01 7.68
CA LYS A 165 -26.00 5.36 6.95
C LYS A 165 -26.34 4.01 7.60
N ALA A 166 -27.24 3.25 6.99
CA ALA A 166 -27.56 1.90 7.46
C ALA A 166 -26.29 1.03 7.48
N LYS A 167 -26.12 0.21 8.52
CA LYS A 167 -24.91 -0.60 8.73
C LYS A 167 -24.53 -1.43 7.49
N TRP A 168 -25.52 -2.02 6.82
CA TRP A 168 -25.31 -2.82 5.62
C TRP A 168 -24.74 -1.99 4.45
N VAL A 169 -25.12 -0.70 4.32
CA VAL A 169 -24.57 0.20 3.29
C VAL A 169 -23.09 0.43 3.54
N TYR A 170 -22.70 0.73 4.79
CA TYR A 170 -21.29 0.91 5.14
C TYR A 170 -20.47 -0.36 4.86
N VAL A 171 -21.02 -1.54 5.18
CA VAL A 171 -20.39 -2.84 4.89
C VAL A 171 -20.21 -3.04 3.38
N LEU A 172 -21.24 -2.82 2.57
CA LEU A 172 -21.15 -2.97 1.11
C LEU A 172 -20.13 -2.01 0.49
N ILE A 173 -20.11 -0.75 0.92
CA ILE A 173 -19.14 0.23 0.43
C ILE A 173 -17.72 -0.13 0.88
N SER A 174 -17.55 -0.65 2.10
CA SER A 174 -16.25 -1.14 2.58
C SER A 174 -15.77 -2.33 1.76
N ILE A 175 -16.64 -3.30 1.44
CA ILE A 175 -16.29 -4.44 0.58
C ILE A 175 -15.86 -3.93 -0.80
N PHE A 176 -16.64 -3.03 -1.40
CA PHE A 176 -16.30 -2.43 -2.69
C PHE A 176 -14.94 -1.72 -2.66
N ALA A 177 -14.69 -0.88 -1.65
CA ALA A 177 -13.43 -0.16 -1.50
C ALA A 177 -12.22 -1.10 -1.43
N ASN A 178 -12.34 -2.21 -0.69
CA ASN A 178 -11.26 -3.18 -0.55
C ASN A 178 -11.05 -4.05 -1.79
N ILE A 179 -12.11 -4.35 -2.55
CA ILE A 179 -11.96 -4.97 -3.88
C ILE A 179 -11.22 -4.02 -4.81
N MET A 180 -11.59 -2.74 -4.84
CA MET A 180 -10.90 -1.74 -5.66
C MET A 180 -9.44 -1.56 -5.24
N PHE A 181 -9.16 -1.53 -3.93
CA PHE A 181 -7.79 -1.56 -3.39
C PHE A 181 -7.03 -2.80 -3.91
N GLY A 182 -7.66 -3.98 -3.96
CA GLY A 182 -7.05 -5.14 -4.61
C GLY A 182 -6.76 -4.92 -6.10
N VAL A 183 -7.77 -4.47 -6.87
CA VAL A 183 -7.67 -4.26 -8.32
C VAL A 183 -6.56 -3.27 -8.69
N VAL A 184 -6.32 -2.23 -7.89
CA VAL A 184 -5.23 -1.27 -8.19
C VAL A 184 -3.83 -1.91 -8.16
N HIS A 185 -3.70 -3.08 -7.55
CA HIS A 185 -2.45 -3.84 -7.45
C HIS A 185 -2.31 -4.94 -8.52
N ILE A 186 -3.17 -4.97 -9.55
CA ILE A 186 -3.10 -5.99 -10.62
C ILE A 186 -1.74 -6.03 -11.31
N ASN A 187 -1.06 -4.88 -11.40
CA ASN A 187 0.26 -4.77 -11.98
C ASN A 187 1.37 -5.32 -11.07
N ASN A 188 1.19 -5.24 -9.75
CA ASN A 188 2.11 -5.84 -8.77
C ASN A 188 2.08 -7.38 -8.81
N VAL A 189 1.07 -7.96 -9.45
CA VAL A 189 0.92 -9.40 -9.65
C VAL A 189 0.92 -9.77 -11.13
N ASN A 190 1.52 -8.95 -12.00
CA ASN A 190 1.67 -9.23 -13.44
C ASN A 190 0.36 -9.61 -14.17
N GLY A 191 -0.79 -9.08 -13.75
CA GLY A 191 -2.08 -9.39 -14.37
C GLY A 191 -2.78 -10.64 -13.82
N HIS A 192 -2.20 -11.34 -12.83
CA HIS A 192 -2.81 -12.53 -12.24
C HIS A 192 -3.93 -12.18 -11.27
N TRP A 193 -5.18 -12.28 -11.73
CA TRP A 193 -6.38 -11.96 -10.95
C TRP A 193 -6.53 -12.78 -9.66
N SER A 194 -6.15 -14.07 -9.66
CA SER A 194 -6.22 -14.91 -8.45
C SER A 194 -5.32 -14.36 -7.33
N SER A 195 -4.18 -13.76 -7.70
CA SER A 195 -3.21 -13.17 -6.76
C SER A 195 -3.69 -11.86 -6.13
N LEU A 196 -4.75 -11.24 -6.67
CA LEU A 196 -5.34 -10.03 -6.05
C LEU A 196 -5.96 -10.31 -4.69
N ILE A 197 -6.32 -11.56 -4.38
CA ILE A 197 -6.92 -11.91 -3.09
C ILE A 197 -6.04 -11.48 -1.93
N MET A 198 -4.71 -11.51 -2.10
CA MET A 198 -3.78 -11.04 -1.08
C MET A 198 -4.00 -9.55 -0.77
N TYR A 199 -4.07 -8.71 -1.80
CA TYR A 199 -4.26 -7.27 -1.64
C TYR A 199 -5.67 -6.93 -1.13
N ILE A 200 -6.69 -7.69 -1.54
CA ILE A 200 -8.06 -7.53 -1.00
C ILE A 200 -8.07 -7.83 0.51
N VAL A 201 -7.44 -8.93 0.94
CA VAL A 201 -7.35 -9.30 2.36
C VAL A 201 -6.53 -8.27 3.16
N MET A 202 -5.44 -7.76 2.60
CA MET A 202 -4.67 -6.67 3.21
C MET A 202 -5.48 -5.39 3.33
N GLY A 203 -6.21 -5.01 2.29
CA GLY A 203 -7.10 -3.86 2.32
C GLY A 203 -8.14 -4.01 3.44
N ILE A 204 -8.78 -5.18 3.54
CA ILE A 204 -9.75 -5.46 4.62
C ILE A 204 -9.09 -5.31 5.99
N TRP A 205 -7.88 -5.83 6.16
CA TRP A 205 -7.14 -5.69 7.42
C TRP A 205 -6.86 -4.22 7.76
N LEU A 206 -6.39 -3.42 6.80
CA LEU A 206 -6.17 -1.99 6.96
C LEU A 206 -7.49 -1.26 7.28
N GLN A 207 -8.60 -1.65 6.67
CA GLN A 207 -9.93 -1.12 7.02
C GLN A 207 -10.30 -1.39 8.48
N LEU A 208 -9.98 -2.58 9.00
CA LEU A 208 -10.20 -2.93 10.40
C LEU A 208 -9.28 -2.14 11.33
N VAL A 209 -7.99 -2.02 11.00
CA VAL A 209 -7.02 -1.20 11.72
C VAL A 209 -7.48 0.25 11.80
N TYR A 210 -7.98 0.81 10.70
CA TYR A 210 -8.56 2.15 10.69
C TYR A 210 -9.74 2.27 11.65
N ILE A 211 -10.69 1.33 11.62
CA ILE A 211 -11.87 1.35 12.51
C ILE A 211 -11.46 1.19 13.97
N TRP A 212 -10.58 0.24 14.31
CA TRP A 212 -10.10 -0.02 15.67
C TRP A 212 -9.20 1.07 16.21
N GLY A 213 -8.44 1.74 15.34
CA GLY A 213 -7.64 2.93 15.64
C GLY A 213 -8.47 4.19 15.92
N GLY A 214 -9.79 4.05 16.12
CA GLY A 214 -10.69 5.16 16.36
C GLY A 214 -10.97 5.97 15.10
N ARG A 215 -10.80 5.39 13.90
CA ARG A 215 -10.90 6.06 12.59
C ARG A 215 -9.89 7.20 12.44
N ASN A 216 -8.69 6.96 12.98
CA ASN A 216 -7.56 7.85 12.86
C ASN A 216 -6.75 7.45 11.62
N ILE A 217 -6.65 8.34 10.64
CA ILE A 217 -5.98 8.03 9.37
C ILE A 217 -4.49 7.72 9.54
N TRP A 218 -3.82 8.34 10.53
CA TRP A 218 -2.40 8.08 10.80
C TRP A 218 -2.16 6.69 11.36
N GLN A 219 -3.09 6.14 12.14
CA GLN A 219 -2.94 4.77 12.60
C GLN A 219 -2.89 3.80 11.41
N ASN A 220 -3.72 4.05 10.40
CA ASN A 220 -3.79 3.22 9.21
C ASN A 220 -2.55 3.41 8.31
N ILE A 221 -2.21 4.67 7.98
CA ILE A 221 -1.01 5.03 7.20
C ILE A 221 0.26 4.43 7.83
N MET A 222 0.45 4.57 9.15
CA MET A 222 1.62 4.04 9.83
C MET A 222 1.68 2.51 9.80
N THR A 223 0.53 1.83 9.92
CA THR A 223 0.48 0.36 9.84
C THR A 223 0.88 -0.12 8.44
N HIS A 224 0.37 0.53 7.40
CA HIS A 224 0.74 0.21 6.02
C HIS A 224 2.22 0.53 5.74
N MET A 225 2.73 1.67 6.21
CA MET A 225 4.17 1.98 6.12
C MET A 225 5.05 0.95 6.83
N VAL A 226 4.64 0.46 7.99
CA VAL A 226 5.36 -0.62 8.69
C VAL A 226 5.38 -1.87 7.82
N TYR A 227 4.27 -2.26 7.22
CA TYR A 227 4.21 -3.42 6.33
C TYR A 227 5.18 -3.25 5.13
N ASN A 228 5.08 -2.15 4.39
CA ASN A 228 5.95 -1.88 3.22
C ASN A 228 7.43 -1.73 3.61
N GLY A 229 7.70 -1.04 4.72
CA GLY A 229 9.02 -0.88 5.28
C GLY A 229 9.63 -2.21 5.74
N SER A 230 8.84 -3.09 6.34
CA SER A 230 9.30 -4.43 6.77
C SER A 230 9.73 -5.28 5.58
N ILE A 231 8.96 -5.28 4.48
CA ILE A 231 9.34 -5.99 3.24
C ILE A 231 10.67 -5.42 2.73
N SER A 232 10.78 -4.09 2.66
CA SER A 232 11.96 -3.41 2.14
C SER A 232 13.21 -3.68 2.99
N LEU A 233 13.07 -3.66 4.32
CA LEU A 233 14.15 -3.99 5.24
C LEU A 233 14.57 -5.45 5.09
N LEU A 234 13.62 -6.40 4.99
CA LEU A 234 13.94 -7.80 4.75
C LEU A 234 14.71 -8.00 3.45
N MET A 235 14.35 -7.29 2.38
CA MET A 235 15.09 -7.30 1.12
C MET A 235 16.50 -6.73 1.27
N ILE A 236 16.68 -5.60 1.95
CA ILE A 236 18.01 -5.00 2.16
C ILE A 236 18.89 -5.90 3.05
N PHE A 237 18.32 -6.45 4.13
CA PHE A 237 19.03 -7.36 5.02
C PHE A 237 19.43 -8.66 4.33
N SER A 238 18.59 -9.23 3.45
CA SER A 238 18.96 -10.44 2.72
C SER A 238 20.16 -10.22 1.80
N VAL A 239 20.29 -9.03 1.20
CA VAL A 239 21.47 -8.66 0.41
C VAL A 239 22.70 -8.58 1.29
N ILE A 240 22.61 -7.85 2.40
CA ILE A 240 23.73 -7.71 3.34
C ILE A 240 24.19 -9.09 3.83
N ILE A 241 23.28 -9.96 4.23
CA ILE A 241 23.62 -11.32 4.67
C ILE A 241 24.28 -12.10 3.53
N THR A 242 23.75 -12.04 2.31
CA THR A 242 24.34 -12.73 1.16
C THR A 242 25.75 -12.20 0.85
N MET A 243 26.01 -10.90 1.04
CA MET A 243 27.35 -10.33 0.86
C MET A 243 28.37 -10.85 1.88
N PHE A 244 27.97 -10.99 3.14
CA PHE A 244 28.89 -11.40 4.21
C PHE A 244 29.00 -12.91 4.39
N PHE A 245 27.98 -13.68 3.98
CA PHE A 245 27.86 -15.11 4.29
C PHE A 245 27.54 -15.98 3.08
N GLY A 246 27.17 -15.40 1.93
CA GLY A 246 26.97 -16.12 0.67
C GLY A 246 28.33 -16.51 0.08
N LYS A 247 28.62 -17.81 0.04
CA LYS A 247 29.70 -18.36 -0.78
C LYS A 247 29.25 -18.48 -2.23
#